data_AF-A0A351SBR2-F1
#
_entry.id   AF-A0A351SBR2-F1
#
_cell.length_a   1.000
_cell.length_b   1.000
_cell.length_c   1.000
_cell.angle_alpha   90.00
_cell.angle_beta   90.00
_cell.angle_gamma   90.00
#
_symmetry.space_group_name_H-M   'P 1'
#
loop_
_entity.id
_entity.type
_entity.pdbx_description
1 polymer ?
#
loop_
_entity_poly.entity_id
_entity_poly.type
_entity_poly.pdbx_seq_one_letter_code
_entity_poly.pdbx_strand_id
1 'polypeptide(L)'
;THDKENWDSCISKTPDCPNPKKNGWAVSKVHTAVTTPFSQSNPEVMGYLNQRTYGLETVGVVLAYMADNQANGEDAAFYFLKNYEDIWSKWLSAEQITKVKKSL
;
A
#
# COMPACT_ATOMS: atom_id res chain seq x y z
N THR A 1 19.56 -3.57 12.51
CA THR A 1 19.55 -4.40 11.29
C THR A 1 18.75 -5.66 11.57
N HIS A 2 18.12 -6.24 10.54
CA HIS A 2 17.25 -7.40 10.70
C HIS A 2 18.07 -8.70 10.59
N ASP A 3 17.95 -9.58 11.58
CA ASP A 3 18.48 -10.95 11.61
C ASP A 3 17.33 -11.92 11.40
N LYS A 4 17.19 -12.43 10.16
CA LYS A 4 16.06 -13.29 9.79
C LYS A 4 16.02 -14.59 10.58
N GLU A 5 17.18 -15.17 10.88
CA GLU A 5 17.25 -16.48 11.55
C GLU A 5 16.78 -16.36 12.99
N ASN A 6 17.28 -15.37 13.75
CA ASN A 6 16.81 -15.13 15.10
C ASN A 6 15.34 -14.70 15.15
N TRP A 7 14.87 -13.98 14.13
CA TRP A 7 13.47 -13.60 13.98
C TRP A 7 12.57 -14.83 13.87
N ASP A 8 12.79 -15.65 12.84
CA ASP A 8 11.92 -16.77 12.49
C ASP A 8 11.97 -17.93 13.51
N SER A 9 13.11 -18.11 14.18
CA SER A 9 13.32 -19.21 15.13
C SER A 9 12.93 -18.86 16.57
N CYS A 10 12.89 -17.57 16.94
CA CYS A 10 12.74 -17.15 18.32
C CYS A 10 11.73 -16.01 18.47
N ILE A 11 12.06 -14.80 17.98
CA ILE A 11 11.30 -13.57 18.28
C ILE A 11 9.86 -13.62 17.75
N SER A 12 9.62 -14.13 16.54
CA SER A 12 8.27 -14.19 15.97
C SER A 12 7.51 -15.48 16.31
N LYS A 13 8.16 -16.45 16.95
CA LYS A 13 7.63 -17.82 17.09
C LYS A 13 7.06 -18.11 18.47
N THR A 14 7.61 -17.49 19.51
CA THR A 14 7.16 -17.65 20.88
C THR A 14 7.22 -16.32 21.64
N PRO A 15 6.24 -16.02 22.51
CA PRO A 15 6.33 -14.87 23.41
C PRO A 15 7.57 -14.92 24.33
N ASP A 16 8.01 -16.12 24.70
CA ASP A 16 9.11 -16.35 25.65
C ASP A 16 10.38 -16.83 24.95
N CYS A 17 10.88 -16.03 23.99
CA CYS A 17 12.14 -16.32 23.31
C CYS A 17 13.28 -16.40 24.35
N PRO A 18 13.91 -17.58 24.56
CA PRO A 18 14.84 -17.79 25.68
C PRO A 18 16.17 -17.04 25.53
N ASN A 19 16.48 -16.58 24.31
CA ASN A 19 17.67 -15.77 24.04
C ASN A 19 17.33 -14.67 23.02
N PRO A 20 16.61 -13.62 23.44
CA PRO A 20 16.21 -12.55 22.54
C PRO A 20 17.44 -11.74 22.17
N LYS A 21 17.67 -11.56 20.86
CA LYS A 21 18.69 -10.65 20.35
C LYS A 21 18.01 -9.38 19.86
N LYS A 22 18.72 -8.26 19.92
CA LYS A 22 18.23 -7.01 19.30
C LYS A 22 18.01 -7.27 17.80
N ASN A 23 16.78 -7.09 17.34
CA ASN A 23 16.40 -7.36 15.96
C ASN A 23 15.43 -6.29 15.46
N GLY A 24 15.52 -5.96 14.18
CA GLY A 24 14.51 -5.13 13.52
C GLY A 24 13.33 -5.97 13.03
N TRP A 25 12.18 -5.34 12.82
CA TRP A 25 11.05 -5.97 12.14
C TRP A 25 11.46 -6.45 10.74
N ALA A 26 10.91 -7.59 10.33
CA ALA A 26 11.01 -8.03 8.95
C ALA A 26 10.34 -7.03 8.01
N VAL A 27 10.86 -6.88 6.79
CA VAL A 27 10.22 -6.04 5.77
C VAL A 27 8.93 -6.73 5.33
N SER A 28 7.80 -6.12 5.67
CA SER A 28 6.47 -6.60 5.25
C SER A 28 6.20 -6.23 3.79
N LYS A 29 5.56 -7.16 3.06
CA LYS A 29 5.00 -6.90 1.73
C LYS A 29 3.50 -6.67 1.84
N VAL A 30 3.00 -5.66 1.15
CA VAL A 30 1.56 -5.42 1.01
C VAL A 30 1.11 -6.01 -0.31
N HIS A 31 0.05 -6.81 -0.28
CA HIS A 31 -0.48 -7.50 -1.45
C HIS A 31 -1.93 -7.09 -1.68
N THR A 32 -2.31 -6.95 -2.95
CA THR A 32 -3.72 -6.91 -3.37
C THR A 32 -4.19 -8.35 -3.54
N ALA A 33 -5.21 -8.75 -2.78
CA ALA A 33 -5.80 -10.09 -2.87
C ALA A 33 -7.23 -10.02 -3.42
N VAL A 34 -7.58 -10.95 -4.31
CA VAL A 34 -8.91 -11.11 -4.90
C VAL A 34 -9.24 -12.60 -5.00
N THR A 35 -10.52 -12.94 -5.16
CA THR A 35 -10.92 -14.33 -5.39
C THR A 35 -10.60 -14.77 -6.82
N THR A 36 -10.30 -16.06 -7.00
CA THR A 36 -10.01 -16.61 -8.34
C THR A 36 -11.12 -16.32 -9.36
N PRO A 37 -12.41 -16.57 -9.06
CA PRO A 37 -13.49 -16.25 -10.00
C PRO A 37 -13.52 -14.76 -10.37
N PHE A 38 -13.32 -13.87 -9.40
CA PHE A 38 -13.27 -12.43 -9.66
C PHE A 38 -12.15 -12.07 -10.64
N SER A 39 -10.94 -12.61 -10.42
CA SER A 39 -9.80 -12.32 -11.31
C SER A 39 -10.02 -12.81 -12.75
N GLN A 40 -10.74 -13.93 -12.92
CA GLN A 40 -11.01 -14.51 -14.24
C GLN A 40 -12.11 -13.75 -14.97
N SER A 41 -13.13 -13.26 -14.26
CA SER A 41 -14.27 -12.55 -14.84
C SER A 41 -14.04 -11.05 -15.07
N ASN A 42 -13.00 -10.45 -14.47
CA ASN A 42 -12.78 -9.00 -14.51
C ASN A 42 -11.36 -8.63 -15.02
N PRO A 43 -10.99 -8.99 -16.25
CA PRO A 43 -9.64 -8.75 -16.77
C PRO A 43 -9.25 -7.27 -16.82
N GLU A 44 -10.20 -6.37 -17.10
CA GLU A 44 -9.96 -4.92 -17.08
C GLU A 44 -9.60 -4.42 -15.67
N VAL A 45 -10.38 -4.81 -14.67
CA VAL A 45 -10.12 -4.45 -13.26
C VAL A 45 -8.80 -5.06 -12.79
N MET A 46 -8.51 -6.30 -13.19
CA MET A 46 -7.22 -6.93 -12.90
C MET A 46 -6.05 -6.18 -13.56
N GLY A 47 -6.24 -5.59 -14.74
CA GLY A 47 -5.27 -4.70 -15.37
C GLY A 47 -4.88 -3.55 -14.44
N TYR A 48 -5.86 -2.85 -13.87
CA TYR A 48 -5.62 -1.80 -12.88
C TYR A 48 -4.99 -2.33 -11.59
N LEU A 49 -5.55 -3.39 -11.00
CA LEU A 49 -5.08 -3.92 -9.70
C LEU A 49 -3.64 -4.48 -9.77
N ASN A 50 -3.21 -4.96 -10.94
CA ASN A 50 -1.83 -5.40 -11.17
C ASN A 50 -0.85 -4.24 -11.36
N GLN A 51 -1.31 -3.05 -11.75
CA GLN A 51 -0.48 -1.85 -11.93
C GLN A 51 -0.46 -0.95 -10.68
N ARG A 52 -1.55 -0.93 -9.92
CA ARG A 52 -1.73 -0.04 -8.76
C ARG A 52 -0.73 -0.36 -7.66
N THR A 53 0.22 0.56 -7.47
CA THR A 53 1.22 0.49 -6.40
C THR A 53 1.72 1.88 -6.02
N TYR A 54 2.04 2.08 -4.75
CA TYR A 54 2.65 3.31 -4.24
C TYR A 54 3.50 3.00 -3.01
N GLY A 55 4.48 3.88 -2.75
CA GLY A 55 5.50 3.67 -1.73
C GLY A 55 5.00 3.94 -0.31
N LEU A 56 5.66 3.30 0.66
CA LEU A 56 5.36 3.49 2.10
C LEU A 56 5.56 4.95 2.54
N GLU A 57 6.52 5.67 1.96
CA GLU A 57 6.74 7.09 2.24
C GLU A 57 5.50 7.93 1.87
N THR A 58 4.94 7.72 0.67
CA THR A 58 3.69 8.36 0.25
C THR A 58 2.52 8.02 1.17
N VAL A 59 2.38 6.74 1.55
CA VAL A 59 1.35 6.32 2.52
C VAL A 59 1.52 7.10 3.83
N GLY A 60 2.75 7.21 4.34
CA GLY A 60 3.06 7.92 5.57
C GLY A 60 2.66 9.39 5.52
N VAL A 61 2.95 10.08 4.41
CA VAL A 61 2.55 11.49 4.22
C VAL A 61 1.03 11.64 4.17
N VAL A 62 0.32 10.74 3.48
CA VAL A 62 -1.15 10.78 3.42
C VAL A 62 -1.77 10.51 4.80
N LEU A 63 -1.23 9.57 5.57
CA LEU A 63 -1.67 9.30 6.94
C LEU A 63 -1.39 10.49 7.88
N ALA A 64 -0.25 11.16 7.73
CA ALA A 64 0.05 12.38 8.47
C ALA A 64 -0.97 13.49 8.14
N TYR A 65 -1.28 13.68 6.85
CA TYR A 65 -2.35 14.59 6.44
C TYR A 65 -3.69 14.25 7.09
N MET A 66 -4.09 12.97 7.13
CA MET A 66 -5.31 12.54 7.81
C MET A 66 -5.31 12.90 9.29
N ALA A 67 -4.20 12.67 9.99
CA ALA A 67 -4.08 12.97 11.41
C ALA A 67 -4.15 14.48 11.68
N ASP A 68 -3.36 15.27 10.95
CA ASP A 68 -3.23 16.72 11.16
C ASP A 68 -4.50 17.49 10.81
N ASN A 69 -5.28 16.98 9.86
CA ASN A 69 -6.50 17.65 9.35
C ASN A 69 -7.78 16.96 9.83
N GLN A 70 -7.68 15.95 10.70
CA GLN A 70 -8.81 15.10 11.11
C GLN A 70 -9.60 14.55 9.90
N ALA A 71 -8.88 14.26 8.81
CA ALA A 71 -9.46 13.89 7.53
C ALA A 71 -9.84 12.41 7.53
N ASN A 72 -10.96 12.08 6.88
CA ASN A 72 -11.36 10.69 6.71
C ASN A 72 -10.67 10.05 5.49
N GLY A 73 -10.99 8.79 5.20
CA GLY A 73 -10.39 8.08 4.06
C GLY A 73 -10.72 8.67 2.68
N GLU A 74 -11.90 9.28 2.52
CA GLU A 74 -12.31 9.94 1.28
C GLU A 74 -11.53 11.24 1.07
N ASP A 75 -11.40 12.07 2.12
CA ASP A 75 -10.59 13.29 2.09
C ASP A 75 -9.13 12.97 1.74
N ALA A 76 -8.60 11.89 2.33
CA ALA A 76 -7.25 11.40 2.04
C ALA A 76 -7.09 10.92 0.60
N ALA A 77 -8.11 10.26 0.03
CA ALA A 77 -8.11 9.82 -1.35
C ALA A 77 -8.11 11.03 -2.31
N PHE A 78 -8.93 12.06 -2.04
CA PHE A 78 -8.90 13.30 -2.83
C PHE A 78 -7.57 14.03 -2.71
N TYR A 79 -7.02 14.13 -1.49
CA TYR A 79 -5.69 14.68 -1.27
C TYR A 79 -4.64 13.91 -2.08
N PHE A 80 -4.70 12.58 -2.06
CA PHE A 80 -3.79 11.74 -2.82
C PHE A 80 -3.91 11.99 -4.34
N LEU A 81 -5.13 12.01 -4.88
CA LEU A 81 -5.36 12.24 -6.30
C LEU A 81 -4.92 13.64 -6.75
N LYS A 82 -5.07 14.66 -5.90
CA LYS A 82 -4.67 16.04 -6.23
C LYS A 82 -3.15 16.25 -6.21
N ASN A 83 -2.42 15.52 -5.36
CA ASN A 83 -1.00 15.81 -5.08
C ASN A 83 -0.01 14.79 -5.67
N TYR A 84 -0.46 13.58 -6.03
CA TYR A 84 0.43 12.50 -6.47
C TYR A 84 0.07 11.97 -7.86
N GLU A 85 -0.22 12.88 -8.79
CA GLU A 85 -0.49 12.54 -10.19
C GLU A 85 0.62 11.71 -10.83
N ASP A 86 1.88 12.03 -10.54
CA ASP A 86 3.05 11.31 -11.03
C ASP A 86 3.05 9.83 -10.62
N ILE A 87 2.35 9.46 -9.55
CA ILE A 87 2.18 8.09 -9.09
C ILE A 87 0.95 7.47 -9.76
N TRP A 88 -0.23 8.04 -9.56
CA TRP A 88 -1.47 7.36 -9.96
C TRP A 88 -1.72 7.36 -11.46
N SER A 89 -1.17 8.33 -12.20
CA SER A 89 -1.30 8.36 -13.66
C SER A 89 -0.65 7.15 -14.34
N LYS A 90 0.38 6.56 -13.72
CA LYS A 90 1.05 5.35 -14.23
C LYS A 90 0.15 4.11 -14.20
N TRP A 91 -0.94 4.13 -13.44
CA TRP A 91 -1.87 2.99 -13.30
C TRP A 91 -2.96 2.97 -14.36
N LEU A 92 -3.09 4.03 -15.16
CA LEU A 92 -4.26 4.32 -15.99
C LEU A 92 -3.88 4.62 -17.43
N SER A 93 -4.84 4.46 -18.35
CA SER A 93 -4.69 4.93 -19.72
C SER A 93 -4.80 6.47 -19.81
N ALA A 94 -4.32 7.05 -20.91
CA ALA A 94 -4.42 8.50 -21.15
C ALA A 94 -5.88 9.03 -21.07
N GLU A 95 -6.84 8.25 -21.56
CA GLU A 95 -8.26 8.57 -21.47
C GLU A 95 -8.74 8.59 -20.01
N GLN A 96 -8.37 7.56 -19.23
CA GLN A 96 -8.74 7.46 -17.81
C GLN A 96 -8.11 8.58 -16.99
N ILE A 97 -6.86 8.92 -17.23
CA ILE A 97 -6.18 10.07 -16.58
C ILE A 97 -6.97 11.35 -16.82
N THR A 98 -7.38 11.60 -18.07
CA THR A 98 -8.16 12.79 -18.43
C THR A 98 -9.49 12.85 -17.68
N LYS A 99 -10.19 11.70 -17.55
CA LYS A 99 -11.45 11.62 -16.80
C LYS A 99 -11.25 11.92 -15.31
N VAL A 100 -10.23 11.34 -14.68
CA VAL A 100 -9.91 11.59 -13.26
C VAL A 100 -9.64 13.07 -13.03
N LYS A 101 -8.77 13.69 -13.84
CA LYS A 101 -8.44 15.12 -13.71
C LYS A 101 -9.67 16.03 -13.82
N LYS A 102 -10.61 15.69 -14.70
CA LYS A 102 -11.83 16.47 -14.89
C LYS A 102 -12.79 16.37 -13.69
N SER A 103 -12.67 15.32 -12.87
CA SER A 103 -13.55 15.08 -11.71
C SER A 103 -13.00 15.60 -10.36
N LEU A 104 -11.78 16.13 -10.32
CA LEU A 104 -11.10 16.62 -9.10
C LEU A 104 -11.37 18.11 -8.82
#